data_AF-A0AAI9XNY7-F1
#
_entry.id   AF-A0AAI9XNY7-F1
#
_cell.length_a   1.000
_cell.length_b   1.000
_cell.length_c   1.000
_cell.angle_alpha   90.00
_cell.angle_beta   90.00
_cell.angle_gamma   90.00
#
_symmetry.space_group_name_H-M   'P 1'
#
loop_
_entity.id
_entity.type
_entity.pdbx_description
1 polymer ?
#
loop_
_entity_poly.entity_id
_entity_poly.type
_entity_poly.pdbx_seq_one_letter_code
_entity_poly.pdbx_strand_id
1 'polypeptide(L)'
;MFKGQALHPLIMVLIFAELERKRLFNFLEREQSALEKWILDLEHKLRLESQVPRLGTDEVELASQIRDSQSTKLWIDVSSLRNGLESLRDQLVKMIQHSEVLATTVFKQPAEGSDEIDSHLEERNTGERIKTRLSEMLAEFDSKVRTCDSLLGGMALAAQMVSD
;
A
#
# COMPACT_ATOMS: atom_id res chain seq x y z
N MET A 1 1.18 -22.16 -30.21
CA MET A 1 2.57 -22.10 -30.71
C MET A 1 3.06 -20.68 -30.47
N PHE A 2 3.85 -20.45 -29.42
CA PHE A 2 4.47 -19.15 -29.15
C PHE A 2 5.47 -18.87 -30.29
N LYS A 3 5.04 -18.12 -31.30
CA LYS A 3 5.92 -17.72 -32.40
C LYS A 3 6.92 -16.68 -31.86
N GLY A 4 8.02 -17.14 -31.26
CA GLY A 4 9.28 -16.40 -31.10
C GLY A 4 9.25 -14.99 -30.48
N GLN A 5 8.12 -14.47 -30.02
CA GLN A 5 8.01 -13.14 -29.45
C GLN A 5 8.44 -13.19 -27.98
N ALA A 6 9.50 -12.43 -27.67
CA ALA A 6 9.88 -12.17 -26.31
C ALA A 6 8.71 -11.47 -25.58
N LEU A 7 8.48 -11.81 -24.32
CA LEU A 7 7.48 -11.12 -23.51
C LEU A 7 7.81 -9.63 -23.43
N HIS A 8 6.78 -8.78 -23.40
CA HIS A 8 6.97 -7.34 -23.22
C HIS A 8 7.85 -7.08 -21.98
N PRO A 9 8.85 -6.18 -22.04
CA PRO A 9 9.85 -6.01 -20.96
C PRO A 9 9.25 -5.74 -19.58
N LEU A 10 8.10 -5.08 -19.54
CA LEU A 10 7.40 -4.76 -18.29
C LEU A 10 6.50 -5.89 -17.76
N ILE A 11 6.38 -7.04 -18.42
CA ILE A 11 5.57 -8.17 -17.92
C ILE A 11 6.12 -8.70 -16.60
N MET A 12 7.42 -8.97 -16.52
CA MET A 12 8.03 -9.47 -15.28
C MET A 12 7.88 -8.45 -14.15
N VAL A 13 8.07 -7.18 -14.49
CA VAL A 13 7.93 -6.06 -13.58
C VAL A 13 6.48 -5.96 -13.05
N LEU A 14 5.48 -6.11 -13.92
CA LEU A 14 4.07 -6.13 -13.53
C LEU A 14 3.74 -7.31 -12.61
N ILE A 15 4.30 -8.50 -12.86
CA ILE A 15 4.10 -9.67 -11.98
C ILE A 15 4.60 -9.36 -10.56
N PHE A 16 5.79 -8.77 -10.42
CA PHE A 16 6.29 -8.38 -9.10
C PHE A 16 5.46 -7.29 -8.44
N ALA A 17 4.98 -6.30 -9.22
CA ALA A 17 4.08 -5.28 -8.71
C ALA A 17 2.78 -5.89 -8.14
N GLU A 18 2.20 -6.88 -8.83
CA GLU A 18 0.99 -7.58 -8.35
C GLU A 18 1.24 -8.41 -7.09
N LEU A 19 2.37 -9.11 -7.02
CA LEU A 19 2.75 -9.88 -5.84
C LEU A 19 2.90 -8.96 -4.63
N GLU A 20 3.60 -7.84 -4.80
CA GLU A 20 3.88 -6.91 -3.73
C GLU A 20 2.61 -6.15 -3.30
N ARG A 21 1.75 -5.77 -4.24
CA ARG A 21 0.41 -5.24 -3.96
C ARG A 21 -0.38 -6.18 -3.05
N LYS A 22 -0.46 -7.47 -3.41
CA LYS A 22 -1.17 -8.47 -2.60
C LYS A 22 -0.55 -8.62 -1.21
N ARG A 23 0.79 -8.65 -1.12
CA ARG A 23 1.51 -8.76 0.15
C ARG A 23 1.18 -7.59 1.09
N LEU A 24 1.28 -6.36 0.60
CA LEU A 24 1.06 -5.15 1.39
C LEU A 24 -0.41 -4.98 1.78
N PHE A 25 -1.34 -5.28 0.88
CA PHE A 25 -2.77 -5.13 1.17
C PHE A 25 -3.24 -6.15 2.21
N ASN A 26 -2.80 -7.41 2.08
CA ASN A 26 -3.08 -8.43 3.08
C ASN A 26 -2.43 -8.11 4.45
N PHE A 27 -1.32 -7.37 4.46
CA PHE A 27 -0.73 -6.89 5.70
C PHE A 27 -1.61 -5.80 6.31
N LEU A 28 -2.01 -4.79 5.53
CA LEU A 28 -2.89 -3.71 6.00
C LEU A 28 -4.23 -4.23 6.55
N GLU A 29 -4.88 -5.15 5.84
CA GLU A 29 -6.17 -5.71 6.28
C GLU A 29 -6.09 -6.45 7.61
N ARG A 30 -4.95 -7.11 7.88
CA ARG A 30 -4.70 -7.77 9.18
C ARG A 30 -4.49 -6.75 10.30
N GLU A 31 -3.67 -5.73 10.06
CA GLU A 31 -3.37 -4.72 11.08
C GLU A 31 -4.54 -3.77 11.33
N GLN A 32 -5.38 -3.49 10.33
CA GLN A 32 -6.55 -2.63 10.47
C GLN A 32 -7.49 -3.11 11.58
N SER A 33 -7.77 -4.42 11.64
CA SER A 33 -8.62 -4.99 12.68
C SER A 33 -8.01 -4.84 14.08
N ALA A 34 -6.69 -4.97 14.20
CA ALA A 34 -5.97 -4.79 15.46
C ALA A 34 -5.99 -3.31 15.92
N LEU A 35 -5.86 -2.38 14.98
CA LEU A 35 -5.90 -0.94 15.22
C LEU A 35 -7.28 -0.46 15.65
N GLU A 36 -8.33 -0.87 14.93
CA GLU A 36 -9.71 -0.50 15.27
C GLU A 36 -10.05 -0.97 16.69
N LYS A 37 -9.65 -2.20 17.03
CA LYS A 37 -9.79 -2.72 18.39
C LYS A 37 -9.01 -1.90 19.42
N TRP A 38 -7.77 -1.55 19.12
CA TRP A 38 -6.94 -0.77 20.02
C TRP A 38 -7.50 0.64 20.27
N ILE A 39 -8.03 1.32 19.24
CA ILE A 39 -8.71 2.61 19.38
C ILE A 39 -9.94 2.49 20.30
N LEU A 40 -10.77 1.48 20.09
CA LEU A 40 -11.96 1.22 20.92
C LEU A 40 -11.59 0.89 22.37
N ASP A 41 -10.55 0.09 22.57
CA ASP A 41 -10.05 -0.28 23.90
C ASP A 41 -9.51 0.96 24.66
N LEU A 42 -8.85 1.89 23.96
CA LEU A 42 -8.42 3.17 24.55
C LEU A 42 -9.60 4.05 24.94
N GLU A 43 -10.59 4.20 24.06
CA GLU A 43 -11.79 4.99 24.34
C GLU A 43 -12.55 4.45 25.56
N HIS A 44 -12.67 3.12 25.67
CA HIS A 44 -13.32 2.47 26.79
C HIS A 44 -12.57 2.69 28.12
N LYS A 45 -11.23 2.65 28.11
CA LYS A 45 -10.42 2.97 29.30
C LYS A 45 -10.62 4.40 29.79
N LEU A 46 -10.56 5.38 28.89
CA LEU A 46 -10.79 6.79 29.23
C LEU A 46 -12.15 6.99 29.90
N ARG A 47 -13.19 6.29 29.41
CA ARG A 47 -14.52 6.30 30.02
C ARG A 47 -14.58 5.67 31.41
N LEU A 48 -13.83 4.59 31.66
CA LEU A 48 -13.79 3.89 32.94
C LEU A 48 -12.97 4.65 33.99
N GLU A 49 -11.82 5.21 33.60
CA GLU A 49 -10.97 6.02 34.48
C GLU A 49 -11.68 7.30 34.95
N SER A 50 -12.55 7.86 34.11
CA SER A 50 -13.44 8.96 34.50
C SER A 50 -14.50 8.58 35.54
N GLN A 51 -14.73 7.29 35.84
CA GLN A 51 -15.88 6.81 36.62
C GLN A 51 -15.53 6.07 37.94
N VAL A 52 -14.28 5.65 38.21
CA VAL A 52 -13.97 4.79 39.38
C VAL A 52 -12.65 5.16 40.10
N PRO A 53 -12.63 5.30 41.45
CA PRO A 53 -11.40 5.41 42.24
C PRO A 53 -10.59 4.11 42.31
N ARG A 54 -9.26 4.27 42.22
CA ARG A 54 -8.20 3.26 42.04
C ARG A 54 -8.27 2.02 42.94
N LEU A 55 -8.13 0.83 42.34
CA LEU A 55 -7.79 -0.42 43.05
C LEU A 55 -6.71 -1.22 42.28
N GLY A 56 -5.66 -1.64 43.01
CA GLY A 56 -4.68 -2.67 42.62
C GLY A 56 -3.53 -2.21 41.70
N THR A 57 -2.39 -1.81 42.28
CA THR A 57 -1.31 -1.10 41.58
C THR A 57 -0.42 -1.98 40.68
N ASP A 58 -0.12 -3.22 41.06
CA ASP A 58 0.99 -3.97 40.42
C ASP A 58 0.58 -4.77 39.16
N GLU A 59 -0.58 -5.45 39.15
CA GLU A 59 -1.06 -6.16 37.95
C GLU A 59 -1.56 -5.19 36.87
N VAL A 60 -2.07 -4.03 37.28
CA VAL A 60 -2.53 -2.97 36.38
C VAL A 60 -1.35 -2.27 35.70
N GLU A 61 -0.24 -2.04 36.40
CA GLU A 61 0.99 -1.47 35.83
C GLU A 61 1.62 -2.41 34.78
N LEU A 62 1.80 -3.70 35.09
CA LEU A 62 2.37 -4.66 34.14
C LEU A 62 1.50 -4.82 32.89
N ALA A 63 0.16 -4.87 33.06
CA ALA A 63 -0.79 -4.90 31.95
C ALA A 63 -0.80 -3.58 31.16
N SER A 64 -0.54 -2.44 31.79
CA SER A 64 -0.37 -1.15 31.11
C SER A 64 0.88 -1.17 30.23
N GLN A 65 2.02 -1.55 30.81
CA GLN A 65 3.32 -1.54 30.12
C GLN A 65 3.37 -2.47 28.90
N ILE A 66 2.77 -3.66 29.02
CA ILE A 66 2.65 -4.61 27.89
C ILE A 66 1.78 -4.01 26.77
N ARG A 67 0.70 -3.30 27.10
CA ARG A 67 -0.16 -2.63 26.11
C ARG A 67 0.55 -1.44 25.45
N ASP A 68 1.32 -0.65 26.19
CA ASP A 68 2.06 0.48 25.62
C ASP A 68 3.12 0.01 24.61
N SER A 69 3.78 -1.12 24.91
CA SER A 69 4.71 -1.79 24.00
C SER A 69 4.02 -2.31 22.73
N GLN A 70 2.85 -2.93 22.86
CA GLN A 70 2.05 -3.39 21.72
C GLN A 70 1.53 -2.23 20.86
N SER A 71 1.10 -1.14 21.49
CA SER A 71 0.63 0.08 20.82
C SER A 71 1.75 0.73 19.99
N THR A 72 2.94 0.82 20.59
CA THR A 72 4.14 1.35 19.92
C THR A 72 4.54 0.49 18.73
N LYS A 73 4.51 -0.85 18.90
CA LYS A 73 4.80 -1.78 17.82
C LYS A 73 3.82 -1.62 16.66
N LEU A 74 2.52 -1.57 16.95
CA LEU A 74 1.47 -1.40 15.94
C LEU A 74 1.64 -0.09 15.16
N TRP A 75 1.99 1.00 15.85
CA TRP A 75 2.29 2.28 15.21
C TRP A 75 3.51 2.20 14.27
N ILE A 76 4.60 1.54 14.72
CA ILE A 76 5.79 1.30 13.89
C ILE A 76 5.44 0.48 12.65
N ASP A 77 4.67 -0.60 12.83
CA ASP A 77 4.29 -1.52 11.76
C ASP A 77 3.45 -0.80 10.69
N VAL A 78 2.44 -0.01 11.10
CA VAL A 78 1.59 0.78 10.18
C VAL A 78 2.38 1.90 9.50
N SER A 79 3.27 2.58 10.22
CA SER A 79 4.14 3.61 9.64
C SER A 79 5.07 3.02 8.58
N SER A 80 5.70 1.88 8.87
CA SER A 80 6.56 1.18 7.91
C SER A 80 5.79 0.72 6.67
N LEU A 81 4.56 0.24 6.85
CA LEU A 81 3.67 -0.17 5.78
C LEU A 81 3.28 1.00 4.88
N ARG A 82 2.88 2.14 5.47
CA ARG A 82 2.58 3.38 4.75
C ARG A 82 3.74 3.78 3.85
N ASN A 83 4.95 3.77 4.39
CA ASN A 83 6.17 4.10 3.63
C ASN A 83 6.42 3.10 2.49
N GLY A 84 6.17 1.81 2.71
CA GLY A 84 6.23 0.78 1.68
C GLY A 84 5.21 0.97 0.56
N LEU A 85 3.97 1.32 0.91
CA LEU A 85 2.91 1.65 -0.06
C LEU A 85 3.27 2.89 -0.89
N GLU A 86 3.74 3.97 -0.25
CA GLU A 86 4.18 5.19 -0.96
C GLU A 86 5.37 4.89 -1.90
N SER A 87 6.33 4.11 -1.42
CA SER A 87 7.50 3.72 -2.23
C SER A 87 7.09 2.92 -3.46
N LEU A 88 6.19 1.95 -3.31
CA LEU A 88 5.74 1.15 -4.44
C LEU A 88 4.86 1.98 -5.40
N ARG A 89 3.97 2.84 -4.87
CA ARG A 89 3.22 3.80 -5.69
C ARG A 89 4.14 4.62 -6.58
N ASP A 90 5.23 5.17 -6.03
CA ASP A 90 6.20 5.94 -6.80
C ASP A 90 6.88 5.11 -7.89
N GLN A 91 7.12 3.81 -7.64
CA GLN A 91 7.59 2.91 -8.69
C GLN A 91 6.52 2.65 -9.75
N LEU A 92 5.24 2.51 -9.38
CA LEU A 92 4.15 2.34 -10.35
C LEU A 92 4.08 3.51 -11.34
N VAL A 93 4.24 4.76 -10.86
CA VAL A 93 4.31 5.95 -11.72
C VAL A 93 5.47 5.85 -12.71
N LYS A 94 6.67 5.48 -12.24
CA LYS A 94 7.83 5.32 -13.12
C LYS A 94 7.59 4.23 -14.16
N MET A 95 6.98 3.10 -13.78
CA MET A 95 6.69 1.99 -14.70
C MET A 95 5.71 2.38 -15.80
N ILE A 96 4.72 3.22 -15.50
CA ILE A 96 3.82 3.81 -16.51
C ILE A 96 4.62 4.66 -17.50
N GLN A 97 5.48 5.55 -17.01
CA GLN A 97 6.34 6.39 -17.87
C GLN A 97 7.26 5.52 -18.74
N HIS A 98 7.85 4.47 -18.18
CA HIS A 98 8.68 3.53 -18.95
C HIS A 98 7.89 2.80 -20.04
N SER A 99 6.61 2.49 -19.81
CA SER A 99 5.75 1.89 -20.84
C SER A 99 5.57 2.84 -22.04
N GLU A 100 5.38 4.12 -21.78
CA GLU A 100 5.23 5.15 -22.82
C GLU A 100 6.54 5.39 -23.58
N VAL A 101 7.67 5.39 -22.87
CA VAL A 101 9.00 5.45 -23.50
C VAL A 101 9.21 4.25 -24.40
N LEU A 102 8.88 3.03 -23.98
CA LEU A 102 9.02 1.84 -24.81
C LEU A 102 8.16 1.93 -26.09
N ALA A 103 6.92 2.39 -25.97
CA ALA A 103 6.02 2.58 -27.12
C ALA A 103 6.57 3.57 -28.16
N THR A 104 7.28 4.61 -27.73
CA THR A 104 7.79 5.68 -28.60
C THR A 104 9.23 5.48 -29.08
N THR A 105 10.00 4.60 -28.43
CA THR A 105 11.44 4.44 -28.72
C THR A 105 11.81 3.08 -29.29
N VAL A 106 11.32 1.99 -28.68
CA VAL A 106 11.65 0.62 -29.05
C VAL A 106 10.57 0.02 -29.95
N PHE A 107 9.30 0.24 -29.60
CA PHE A 107 8.14 -0.29 -30.31
C PHE A 107 7.50 0.76 -31.21
N LYS A 108 8.33 1.49 -31.97
CA LYS A 108 7.87 2.60 -32.82
C LYS A 108 6.86 2.15 -33.86
N GLN A 109 5.88 3.01 -34.14
CA GLN A 109 4.94 2.79 -35.22
C GLN A 109 5.66 2.96 -36.57
N PRO A 110 5.33 2.15 -37.59
CA PRO A 110 5.79 2.39 -38.96
C PRO A 110 5.42 3.80 -39.42
N ALA A 111 6.23 4.39 -40.29
CA ALA A 111 5.94 5.71 -40.85
C ALA A 111 4.61 5.71 -41.60
N GLU A 112 3.83 6.79 -41.48
CA GLU A 112 2.56 6.92 -42.20
C GLU A 112 2.78 6.79 -43.71
N GLY A 113 2.14 5.79 -44.32
CA GLY A 113 2.25 5.48 -45.75
C GLY A 113 3.38 4.50 -46.13
N SER A 114 4.07 3.87 -45.18
CA SER A 114 4.92 2.72 -45.48
C SER A 114 4.07 1.44 -45.64
N ASP A 115 4.45 0.58 -46.60
CA ASP A 115 3.89 -0.77 -46.75
C ASP A 115 4.50 -1.77 -45.73
N GLU A 116 5.20 -1.27 -44.70
CA GLU A 116 5.84 -2.13 -43.71
C GLU A 116 4.80 -2.74 -42.77
N ILE A 117 4.84 -4.07 -42.63
CA ILE A 117 4.03 -4.79 -41.65
C ILE A 117 4.48 -4.35 -40.26
N ASP A 118 3.52 -3.86 -39.48
CA ASP A 118 3.73 -3.41 -38.11
C ASP A 118 4.10 -4.57 -37.17
N SER A 119 5.40 -4.82 -37.04
CA SER A 119 5.95 -5.90 -36.23
C SER A 119 5.79 -5.68 -34.72
N HIS A 120 5.45 -4.45 -34.30
CA HIS A 120 5.40 -4.04 -32.89
C HIS A 120 3.98 -3.78 -32.36
N LEU A 121 2.96 -4.10 -33.15
CA LEU A 121 1.55 -3.89 -32.79
C LEU A 121 1.19 -4.57 -31.46
N GLU A 122 1.59 -5.84 -31.30
CA GLU A 122 1.26 -6.64 -30.12
C GLU A 122 2.02 -6.16 -28.86
N GLU A 123 3.28 -5.74 -29.02
CA GLU A 123 4.07 -5.15 -27.95
C GLU A 123 3.46 -3.84 -27.46
N ARG A 124 3.00 -2.97 -28.37
CA ARG A 124 2.28 -1.73 -28.00
C ARG A 124 0.94 -2.02 -27.31
N ASN A 125 0.15 -2.93 -27.86
CA ASN A 125 -1.12 -3.35 -27.23
C ASN A 125 -0.90 -3.92 -25.83
N THR A 126 0.16 -4.71 -25.65
CA THR A 126 0.55 -5.25 -24.34
C THR A 126 1.01 -4.13 -23.40
N GLY A 127 1.80 -3.18 -23.89
CA GLY A 127 2.21 -1.99 -23.14
C GLY A 127 1.02 -1.17 -22.63
N GLU A 128 0.02 -0.92 -23.48
CA GLU A 128 -1.20 -0.19 -23.08
C GLU A 128 -2.00 -0.94 -22.01
N ARG A 129 -2.09 -2.27 -22.10
CA ARG A 129 -2.74 -3.09 -21.06
C ARG A 129 -1.97 -3.04 -19.73
N ILE A 130 -0.64 -3.09 -19.78
CA ILE A 130 0.22 -2.94 -18.61
C ILE A 130 0.02 -1.55 -17.98
N LYS A 131 0.08 -0.49 -18.77
CA LYS A 131 -0.15 0.89 -18.33
C LYS A 131 -1.51 1.07 -17.66
N THR A 132 -2.56 0.53 -18.27
CA THR A 132 -3.93 0.56 -17.72
C THR A 132 -3.95 -0.10 -16.34
N ARG A 133 -3.39 -1.30 -16.22
CA ARG A 133 -3.36 -2.02 -14.93
C ARG A 133 -2.52 -1.30 -13.87
N LEU A 134 -1.38 -0.75 -14.24
CA LEU A 134 -0.54 0.04 -13.33
C LEU A 134 -1.28 1.29 -12.83
N SER A 135 -2.09 1.92 -13.69
CA SER A 135 -2.89 3.11 -13.34
C SER A 135 -4.02 2.77 -12.37
N GLU A 136 -4.69 1.63 -12.56
CA GLU A 136 -5.67 1.11 -11.59
C GLU A 136 -5.00 0.82 -10.24
N MET A 137 -3.84 0.16 -10.24
CA MET A 137 -3.10 -0.11 -9.02
C MET A 137 -2.72 1.19 -8.30
N LEU A 138 -2.31 2.25 -9.00
CA LEU A 138 -2.05 3.55 -8.36
C LEU A 138 -3.23 4.03 -7.51
N ALA A 139 -4.45 3.99 -8.07
CA ALA A 139 -5.65 4.37 -7.35
C ALA A 139 -5.91 3.47 -6.12
N GLU A 140 -5.64 2.17 -6.24
CA GLU A 140 -5.71 1.24 -5.10
C GLU A 140 -4.70 1.63 -4.01
N PHE A 141 -3.45 1.91 -4.36
CA PHE A 141 -2.40 2.32 -3.41
C PHE A 141 -2.71 3.65 -2.74
N ASP A 142 -3.18 4.65 -3.48
CA ASP A 142 -3.58 5.96 -2.91
C ASP A 142 -4.73 5.82 -1.91
N SER A 143 -5.65 4.90 -2.16
CA SER A 143 -6.70 4.55 -1.19
C SER A 143 -6.09 3.96 0.09
N LYS A 144 -5.20 2.98 -0.04
CA LYS A 144 -4.59 2.31 1.12
C LYS A 144 -3.62 3.21 1.92
N VAL A 145 -2.91 4.13 1.27
CA VAL A 145 -2.09 5.15 1.95
C VAL A 145 -2.97 6.03 2.83
N ARG A 146 -4.10 6.51 2.30
CA ARG A 146 -5.07 7.30 3.09
C ARG A 146 -5.66 6.51 4.27
N THR A 147 -5.87 5.20 4.10
CA THR A 147 -6.27 4.34 5.23
C THR A 147 -5.20 4.33 6.32
N CYS A 148 -3.93 4.17 5.96
CA CYS A 148 -2.83 4.23 6.93
C CYS A 148 -2.75 5.61 7.63
N ASP A 149 -2.91 6.71 6.88
CA ASP A 149 -2.94 8.07 7.45
C ASP A 149 -4.08 8.23 8.47
N SER A 150 -5.27 7.72 8.14
CA SER A 150 -6.44 7.77 9.01
C SER A 150 -6.20 6.97 10.30
N LEU A 151 -5.61 5.79 10.19
CA LEU A 151 -5.27 4.94 11.33
C LEU A 151 -4.22 5.60 12.23
N LEU A 152 -3.11 6.07 11.65
CA LEU A 152 -2.05 6.76 12.39
C LEU A 152 -2.56 8.03 13.07
N GLY A 153 -3.44 8.78 12.40
CA GLY A 153 -4.11 9.95 12.98
C GLY A 153 -5.01 9.58 14.16
N GLY A 154 -5.84 8.54 14.02
CA GLY A 154 -6.67 8.01 15.11
C GLY A 154 -5.84 7.56 16.31
N MET A 155 -4.69 6.93 16.06
CA MET A 155 -3.77 6.54 17.14
C MET A 155 -3.14 7.71 17.86
N ALA A 156 -2.69 8.71 17.12
CA ALA A 156 -2.12 9.92 17.72
C ALA A 156 -3.13 10.65 18.60
N LEU A 157 -4.39 10.75 18.15
CA LEU A 157 -5.47 11.37 18.92
C LEU A 157 -5.80 10.58 20.19
N ALA A 158 -5.95 9.26 20.08
CA ALA A 158 -6.25 8.41 21.23
C ALA A 158 -5.13 8.48 22.29
N ALA A 159 -3.86 8.48 21.87
CA ALA A 159 -2.72 8.58 22.78
C ALA A 159 -2.66 9.94 23.52
N GLN A 160 -3.02 11.04 22.83
CA GLN A 160 -3.07 12.37 23.47
C GLN A 160 -4.14 12.44 24.55
N MET A 161 -5.32 11.84 24.33
CA MET A 161 -6.41 11.85 25.31
C MET A 161 -6.08 11.11 26.63
N VAL A 162 -5.11 10.21 26.62
CA VAL A 162 -4.63 9.49 27.83
C VAL A 162 -3.57 10.30 28.59
N SER A 163 -2.99 11.32 27.96
CA SER A 163 -1.89 12.13 28.53
C SER A 163 -2.38 13.38 29.27
N ASP A 164 -3.67 13.71 29.20
CA ASP A 164 -4.35 14.82 29.89
C ASP A 164 -5.10 14.32 31.14
#